data_AF-I7IHN8-F1
#
_entry.id   AF-I7IHN8-F1
#
_cell.length_a   1.000
_cell.length_b   1.000
_cell.length_c   1.000
_cell.angle_alpha   90.00
_cell.angle_beta   90.00
_cell.angle_gamma   90.00
#
_symmetry.space_group_name_H-M   'P 1'
#
loop_
_entity.id
_entity.type
_entity.pdbx_description
1 polymer ?
#
loop_
_entity_poly.entity_id
_entity_poly.type
_entity_poly.pdbx_seq_one_letter_code
_entity_poly.pdbx_strand_id
1 'polypeptide(L)'
;MSSYCFLFYSPSDKGTFLAQWSKEKNLDGAMIMFETKKTIPSYKFTSHSGRSTIITDIHSIKTKYFQGICQFIKMAKQFDAPIIILESCNEQPIKFDLHILNKDNSVVMVTMGTEFALDNSVAAAVLPKNCSELSVKTLTKDQFISKGNNLGGSISF
;
A
#
# COMPACT_ATOMS: atom_id res chain seq x y z
N MET A 1 -8.04 -20.18 -9.39
CA MET A 1 -7.31 -19.25 -10.28
C MET A 1 -6.98 -18.02 -9.47
N SER A 2 -5.71 -17.68 -9.32
CA SER A 2 -5.31 -16.47 -8.57
C SER A 2 -5.72 -15.20 -9.32
N SER A 3 -5.89 -14.11 -8.59
CA SER A 3 -6.11 -12.77 -9.15
C SER A 3 -5.17 -11.78 -8.48
N TYR A 4 -4.76 -10.77 -9.23
CA TYR A 4 -3.77 -9.79 -8.79
C TYR A 4 -4.41 -8.41 -8.74
N CYS A 5 -3.99 -7.60 -7.78
CA CYS A 5 -4.32 -6.18 -7.72
C CYS A 5 -3.03 -5.38 -7.62
N PHE A 6 -2.96 -4.29 -8.38
CA PHE A 6 -1.77 -3.46 -8.52
C PHE A 6 -2.10 -2.01 -8.18
N LEU A 7 -1.18 -1.34 -7.49
CA LEU A 7 -1.24 0.09 -7.22
C LEU A 7 -0.44 0.85 -8.28
N PHE A 8 -1.08 1.84 -8.91
CA PHE A 8 -0.46 2.73 -9.88
C PHE A 8 -0.59 4.18 -9.45
N TYR A 9 0.47 4.95 -9.63
CA TYR A 9 0.42 6.41 -9.63
C TYR A 9 0.18 6.91 -11.05
N SER A 10 -0.85 7.74 -11.22
CA SER A 10 -1.11 8.50 -12.43
C SER A 10 -0.86 9.98 -12.15
N PRO A 11 -0.09 10.71 -12.97
CA PRO A 11 0.06 12.16 -12.84
C PRO A 11 -1.21 12.94 -13.23
N SER A 12 -2.23 12.28 -13.80
CA SER A 12 -3.52 12.90 -14.13
C SER A 12 -4.26 13.42 -12.89
N ASP A 13 -5.16 14.38 -13.08
CA ASP A 13 -6.08 14.90 -12.05
C ASP A 13 -5.37 15.37 -10.76
N LYS A 14 -4.25 16.09 -10.93
CA LYS A 14 -3.36 16.52 -9.83
C LYS A 14 -2.82 15.34 -9.02
N GLY A 15 -2.47 14.25 -9.71
CA GLY A 15 -2.01 13.01 -9.12
C GLY A 15 -3.15 12.14 -8.60
N THR A 16 -3.15 10.87 -9.00
CA THR A 16 -4.17 9.90 -8.61
C THR A 16 -3.54 8.53 -8.35
N PHE A 17 -4.00 7.85 -7.30
CA PHE A 17 -3.72 6.42 -7.12
C PHE A 17 -4.86 5.58 -7.67
N LEU A 18 -4.49 4.58 -8.48
CA LEU A 18 -5.41 3.64 -9.10
C LEU A 18 -5.07 2.23 -8.60
N ALA A 19 -6.09 1.47 -8.19
CA ALA A 19 -6.00 0.03 -8.07
C ALA A 19 -6.43 -0.59 -9.40
N GLN A 20 -5.64 -1.51 -9.96
CA GLN A 20 -5.99 -2.25 -11.17
C GLN A 20 -6.02 -3.75 -10.88
N TRP A 21 -7.13 -4.41 -11.17
CA TRP A 21 -7.25 -5.86 -11.10
C TRP A 21 -6.78 -6.51 -12.40
N SER A 22 -6.03 -7.62 -12.29
CA SER A 22 -5.59 -8.41 -13.44
C SER A 22 -5.61 -9.91 -13.13
N LYS A 23 -5.69 -10.71 -14.19
CA LYS A 23 -5.40 -12.15 -14.15
C LYS A 23 -3.91 -12.44 -14.40
N GLU A 24 -3.18 -11.46 -14.91
CA GLU A 24 -1.75 -11.53 -15.15
C GLU A 24 -0.97 -11.08 -13.91
N LYS A 25 0.15 -11.76 -13.65
CA LYS A 25 0.98 -11.54 -12.46
C LYS A 25 1.83 -10.29 -12.52
N ASN A 26 2.09 -9.76 -13.71
CA ASN A 26 2.98 -8.62 -13.93
C ASN A 26 2.25 -7.53 -14.71
N LEU A 27 2.39 -6.29 -14.26
CA LEU A 27 2.00 -5.10 -15.01
C LEU A 27 3.05 -4.01 -14.81
N ASP A 28 3.61 -3.51 -15.91
CA ASP A 28 4.68 -2.52 -15.89
C ASP A 28 4.22 -1.20 -15.27
N GLY A 29 5.06 -0.61 -14.42
CA GLY A 29 4.79 0.67 -13.75
C GLY A 29 3.96 0.55 -12.46
N ALA A 30 3.59 -0.67 -12.05
CA ALA A 30 2.92 -0.89 -10.77
C ALA A 30 3.91 -0.69 -9.60
N MET A 31 3.45 -0.06 -8.52
CA MET A 31 4.26 0.24 -7.34
C MET A 31 4.20 -0.85 -6.27
N ILE A 32 3.00 -1.39 -6.04
CA ILE A 32 2.73 -2.43 -5.05
C ILE A 32 1.74 -3.39 -5.68
N MET A 33 1.89 -4.68 -5.41
CA MET A 33 0.92 -5.69 -5.79
C MET A 33 0.50 -6.57 -4.61
N PHE A 34 -0.65 -7.21 -4.73
CA PHE A 34 -1.02 -8.36 -3.90
C PHE A 34 -1.70 -9.44 -4.75
N GLU A 35 -1.49 -10.69 -4.37
CA GLU A 35 -2.16 -11.86 -4.94
C GLU A 35 -3.26 -12.34 -3.99
N THR A 36 -4.47 -12.54 -4.50
CA THR A 36 -5.56 -13.15 -3.72
C THR A 36 -6.15 -14.36 -4.42
N LYS A 37 -6.50 -15.36 -3.61
CA LYS A 37 -7.27 -16.54 -4.03
C LYS A 37 -8.76 -16.34 -3.86
N LYS A 38 -9.21 -15.23 -3.25
CA LYS A 38 -10.62 -14.90 -3.12
C LYS A 38 -11.22 -14.65 -4.49
N THR A 39 -12.47 -15.07 -4.68
CA THR A 39 -13.20 -14.81 -5.92
C THR A 39 -13.46 -13.33 -6.07
N ILE A 40 -12.88 -12.73 -7.09
CA ILE A 40 -13.10 -11.32 -7.45
C ILE A 40 -14.24 -11.26 -8.47
N PRO A 41 -15.27 -10.41 -8.25
CA PRO A 41 -16.36 -10.24 -9.21
C PRO A 41 -15.85 -9.85 -10.60
N SER A 42 -16.37 -10.48 -11.65
CA SER A 42 -15.89 -10.28 -13.03
C SER A 42 -15.88 -8.82 -13.48
N TYR A 43 -16.85 -8.01 -13.01
CA TYR A 43 -16.94 -6.59 -13.34
C TYR A 43 -15.73 -5.76 -12.85
N LYS A 44 -15.00 -6.23 -11.82
CA LYS A 44 -13.78 -5.58 -11.32
C LYS A 44 -12.61 -5.70 -12.29
N PHE A 45 -12.68 -6.61 -13.27
CA PHE A 45 -11.68 -6.76 -14.33
C PHE A 45 -12.07 -6.01 -15.61
N THR A 46 -13.37 -5.80 -15.86
CA THR A 46 -13.86 -5.25 -17.13
C THR A 46 -14.29 -3.78 -17.03
N SER A 47 -14.78 -3.33 -15.88
CA SER A 47 -15.14 -1.92 -15.67
C SER A 47 -13.88 -1.05 -15.67
N HIS A 48 -13.86 0.02 -16.49
CA HIS A 48 -12.73 0.95 -16.62
C HIS A 48 -11.38 0.24 -16.83
N SER A 49 -11.35 -0.84 -17.61
CA SER A 49 -10.17 -1.69 -17.82
C SER A 49 -9.59 -2.27 -16.53
N GLY A 50 -10.48 -2.61 -15.60
CA GLY A 50 -10.15 -3.19 -14.30
C GLY A 50 -9.65 -2.19 -13.25
N ARG A 51 -9.75 -0.88 -13.54
CA ARG A 51 -9.24 0.18 -12.68
C ARG A 51 -10.30 0.74 -11.75
N SER A 52 -9.89 1.06 -10.53
CA SER A 52 -10.66 1.85 -9.58
C SER A 52 -9.79 2.87 -8.89
N THR A 53 -10.26 4.10 -8.81
CA THR A 53 -9.59 5.18 -8.10
C THR A 53 -9.58 4.93 -6.59
N ILE A 54 -8.40 5.04 -5.98
CA ILE A 54 -8.21 4.99 -4.53
C ILE A 54 -8.34 6.40 -3.96
N ILE A 55 -7.52 7.33 -4.47
CA ILE A 55 -7.49 8.73 -4.03
C ILE A 55 -7.00 9.64 -5.16
N THR A 56 -7.53 10.87 -5.22
CA THR A 56 -7.17 11.91 -6.20
C THR A 56 -6.56 13.13 -5.49
N ASP A 57 -6.02 14.07 -6.27
CA ASP A 57 -5.46 15.34 -5.78
C ASP A 57 -4.33 15.13 -4.74
N ILE A 58 -3.46 14.16 -5.01
CA ILE A 58 -2.34 13.82 -4.12
C ILE A 58 -1.09 14.68 -4.34
N HIS A 59 -0.99 15.36 -5.50
CA HIS A 59 0.16 16.21 -5.81
C HIS A 59 0.20 17.46 -4.92
N SER A 60 -0.98 17.96 -4.54
CA SER A 60 -1.15 19.15 -3.71
C SER A 60 -0.79 18.90 -2.24
N ILE A 61 -0.93 17.66 -1.76
CA ILE A 61 -0.82 17.31 -0.34
C ILE A 61 -0.04 15.99 -0.18
N LYS A 62 1.23 16.09 0.22
CA LYS A 62 2.11 14.92 0.39
C LYS A 62 1.54 13.87 1.34
N THR A 63 0.82 14.26 2.40
CA THR A 63 0.18 13.31 3.32
C THR A 63 -0.91 12.47 2.64
N LYS A 64 -1.64 13.01 1.66
CA LYS A 64 -2.60 12.24 0.85
C LYS A 64 -1.90 11.16 0.02
N TYR A 65 -0.68 11.40 -0.46
CA TYR A 65 0.11 10.40 -1.17
C TYR A 65 0.35 9.17 -0.28
N PHE A 66 0.86 9.38 0.94
CA PHE A 66 1.10 8.28 1.88
C PHE A 66 -0.20 7.59 2.33
N GLN A 67 -1.28 8.36 2.52
CA GLN A 67 -2.60 7.82 2.85
C GLN A 67 -3.18 6.94 1.73
N GLY A 68 -3.00 7.31 0.46
CA GLY A 68 -3.43 6.49 -0.68
C GLY A 68 -2.74 5.11 -0.69
N ILE A 69 -1.45 5.07 -0.39
CA ILE A 69 -0.71 3.81 -0.25
C ILE A 69 -1.28 3.01 0.94
N CYS A 70 -1.52 3.63 2.09
CA CYS A 70 -2.13 2.98 3.24
C CYS A 70 -3.50 2.35 2.91
N GLN A 71 -4.34 3.05 2.15
CA GLN A 71 -5.64 2.53 1.69
C GLN A 71 -5.48 1.29 0.82
N PHE A 72 -4.47 1.25 -0.06
CA PHE A 72 -4.16 0.04 -0.83
C PHE A 72 -3.71 -1.12 0.07
N ILE A 73 -2.88 -0.88 1.08
CA ILE A 73 -2.47 -1.93 2.04
C ILE A 73 -3.68 -2.47 2.81
N LYS A 74 -4.61 -1.59 3.22
CA LYS A 74 -5.86 -2.02 3.85
C LYS A 74 -6.72 -2.85 2.92
N MET A 75 -6.77 -2.51 1.63
CA MET A 75 -7.43 -3.33 0.62
C MET A 75 -6.80 -4.72 0.54
N ALA A 76 -5.47 -4.84 0.47
CA ALA A 76 -4.78 -6.13 0.49
C ALA A 76 -5.15 -6.96 1.74
N LYS A 77 -5.18 -6.33 2.92
CA LYS A 77 -5.61 -6.98 4.17
C LYS A 77 -7.05 -7.50 4.11
N GLN A 78 -7.99 -6.75 3.54
CA GLN A 78 -9.38 -7.21 3.36
C GLN A 78 -9.49 -8.44 2.46
N PHE A 79 -8.54 -8.61 1.53
CA PHE A 79 -8.46 -9.76 0.64
C PHE A 79 -7.62 -10.92 1.20
N ASP A 80 -7.19 -10.84 2.47
CA ASP A 80 -6.28 -11.79 3.12
C ASP A 80 -5.07 -12.10 2.24
N ALA A 81 -4.50 -11.05 1.64
CA ALA A 81 -3.46 -11.15 0.64
C ALA A 81 -2.15 -10.56 1.17
N PRO A 82 -1.00 -11.23 0.95
CA PRO A 82 0.29 -10.62 1.18
C PRO A 82 0.57 -9.55 0.12
N ILE A 83 1.45 -8.61 0.45
CA ILE A 83 1.85 -7.52 -0.44
C ILE A 83 3.29 -7.69 -0.92
N ILE A 84 3.61 -7.14 -2.08
CA ILE A 84 4.97 -7.00 -2.61
C ILE A 84 5.15 -5.57 -3.10
N ILE A 85 6.18 -4.88 -2.62
CA ILE A 85 6.60 -3.57 -3.17
C ILE A 85 7.51 -3.84 -4.37
N LEU A 86 7.14 -3.29 -5.53
CA LEU A 86 7.81 -3.54 -6.81
C LEU A 86 8.91 -2.51 -7.08
N GLU A 87 9.87 -2.86 -7.93
CA GLU A 87 11.03 -2.00 -8.24
C GLU A 87 10.65 -0.67 -8.90
N SER A 88 9.57 -0.66 -9.71
CA SER A 88 9.01 0.55 -10.34
C SER A 88 8.56 1.61 -9.31
N CYS A 89 8.47 1.25 -8.02
CA CYS A 89 8.31 2.22 -6.94
C CYS A 89 9.46 3.25 -6.87
N ASN A 90 10.67 2.91 -7.32
CA ASN A 90 11.81 3.83 -7.30
C ASN A 90 11.75 4.93 -8.37
N GLU A 91 10.92 4.74 -9.40
CA GLU A 91 10.69 5.69 -10.49
C GLU A 91 9.64 6.75 -10.14
N GLN A 92 8.98 6.59 -8.99
CA GLN A 92 7.88 7.44 -8.56
C GLN A 92 8.38 8.76 -7.96
N PRO A 93 7.58 9.85 -8.05
CA PRO A 93 8.02 11.18 -7.61
C PRO A 93 8.30 11.26 -6.10
N ILE A 94 7.68 10.39 -5.29
CA ILE A 94 7.83 10.36 -3.84
C ILE A 94 8.21 8.94 -3.41
N LYS A 95 9.42 8.81 -2.87
CA LYS A 95 9.92 7.55 -2.30
C LYS A 95 9.42 7.39 -0.87
N PHE A 96 9.08 6.16 -0.48
CA PHE A 96 8.53 5.87 0.84
C PHE A 96 9.13 4.59 1.44
N ASP A 97 8.98 4.46 2.75
CA ASP A 97 9.17 3.22 3.50
C ASP A 97 7.82 2.78 4.10
N LEU A 98 7.48 1.50 3.95
CA LEU A 98 6.28 0.91 4.52
C LEU A 98 6.63 0.17 5.80
N HIS A 99 5.99 0.56 6.89
CA HIS A 99 6.10 -0.06 8.20
C HIS A 99 4.79 -0.74 8.57
N ILE A 100 4.88 -1.93 9.15
CA ILE A 100 3.74 -2.72 9.63
C ILE A 100 3.88 -2.90 11.14
N LEU A 101 2.80 -2.64 11.86
CA LEU A 101 2.66 -2.98 13.27
C LEU A 101 1.93 -4.32 13.39
N ASN A 102 2.54 -5.27 14.08
CA ASN A 102 1.96 -6.57 14.36
C ASN A 102 1.19 -6.59 15.69
N LYS A 103 0.36 -7.62 15.89
CA LYS A 103 -0.42 -7.85 17.11
C LYS A 103 0.42 -7.92 18.39
N ASP A 104 1.68 -8.35 18.29
CA ASP A 104 2.64 -8.43 19.38
C ASP A 104 3.36 -7.10 19.65
N ASN A 105 2.88 -6.00 19.04
CA ASN A 105 3.48 -4.67 19.05
C ASN A 105 4.84 -4.58 18.32
N SER A 106 5.29 -5.62 17.61
CA SER A 106 6.50 -5.53 16.81
C SER A 106 6.28 -4.66 15.57
N VAL A 107 7.28 -3.85 15.24
CA VAL A 107 7.29 -3.00 14.05
C VAL A 107 8.27 -3.59 13.04
N VAL A 108 7.79 -3.82 11.82
CA VAL A 108 8.60 -4.38 10.73
C VAL A 108 8.52 -3.47 9.51
N MET A 109 9.68 -3.16 8.94
CA MET A 109 9.76 -2.46 7.65
C MET A 109 9.68 -3.48 6.51
N VAL A 110 8.77 -3.25 5.56
CA VAL A 110 8.58 -4.12 4.40
C VAL A 110 9.71 -3.89 3.42
N THR A 111 10.39 -4.97 3.03
CA THR A 111 11.49 -4.92 2.06
C THR A 111 10.96 -5.04 0.63
N MET A 112 11.47 -4.19 -0.24
CA MET A 112 11.15 -4.22 -1.67
C MET A 112 11.51 -5.56 -2.30
N GLY A 113 10.66 -6.05 -3.21
CA GLY A 113 10.83 -7.33 -3.90
C GLY A 113 10.52 -8.56 -3.05
N THR A 114 10.20 -8.39 -1.76
CA THR A 114 9.85 -9.51 -0.87
C THR A 114 8.35 -9.54 -0.59
N GLU A 115 7.80 -10.74 -0.52
CA GLU A 115 6.42 -10.95 -0.10
C GLU A 115 6.29 -10.73 1.41
N PHE A 116 5.32 -9.91 1.81
CA PHE A 116 5.04 -9.61 3.20
C PHE A 116 3.60 -9.98 3.56
N ALA A 117 3.45 -10.94 4.47
CA ALA A 117 2.16 -11.40 4.97
C ALA A 117 1.52 -10.40 5.95
N LEU A 118 0.23 -10.14 5.78
CA LEU A 118 -0.52 -9.18 6.61
C LEU A 118 -1.37 -9.87 7.70
N ASP A 119 -1.30 -11.19 7.89
CA ASP A 119 -2.19 -11.94 8.80
C ASP A 119 -2.19 -11.43 10.25
N ASN A 120 -1.00 -11.11 10.76
CA ASN A 120 -0.79 -10.67 12.14
C ASN A 120 -0.66 -9.14 12.30
N SER A 121 -0.92 -8.38 11.24
CA SER A 121 -0.82 -6.92 11.31
C SER A 121 -2.08 -6.30 11.92
N VAL A 122 -1.89 -5.19 12.65
CA VAL A 122 -2.96 -4.37 13.26
C VAL A 122 -2.97 -2.93 12.76
N ALA A 123 -1.88 -2.49 12.13
CA ALA A 123 -1.78 -1.20 11.48
C ALA A 123 -0.65 -1.20 10.42
N ALA A 124 -0.72 -0.24 9.51
CA ALA A 124 0.34 0.09 8.57
C ALA A 124 0.62 1.60 8.61
N ALA A 125 1.87 1.98 8.37
CA ALA A 125 2.28 3.36 8.21
C ALA A 125 3.23 3.49 7.02
N VAL A 126 3.01 4.52 6.23
CA VAL A 126 3.83 4.86 5.07
C VAL A 126 4.49 6.19 5.37
N LEU A 127 5.82 6.20 5.39
CA LEU A 127 6.63 7.36 5.71
C LEU A 127 7.50 7.77 4.52
N PRO A 128 7.97 9.02 4.46
CA PRO A 128 9.06 9.39 3.55
C PRO A 128 10.26 8.44 3.72
N LYS A 129 10.95 8.12 2.62
CA LYS A 129 12.11 7.24 2.65
C LYS A 129 13.20 7.71 3.62
N ASN A 130 13.86 6.77 4.28
CA ASN A 130 14.89 6.97 5.30
C ASN A 130 14.41 7.70 6.57
N CYS A 131 13.12 7.62 6.89
CA CYS A 131 12.57 8.15 8.13
C CYS A 131 12.73 7.12 9.26
N SER A 132 13.61 7.40 10.22
CA SER A 132 13.94 6.48 11.33
C SER A 132 12.87 6.38 12.42
N GLU A 133 11.79 7.15 12.35
CA GLU A 133 10.89 7.36 13.49
C GLU A 133 10.06 6.14 13.87
N LEU A 134 9.88 5.23 12.92
CA LEU A 134 9.27 3.91 13.10
C LEU A 134 10.29 2.77 12.96
N SER A 135 11.58 3.07 12.82
CA SER A 135 12.67 2.08 12.80
C SER A 135 13.05 1.63 14.21
N VAL A 136 12.03 1.22 14.98
CA VAL A 136 12.14 0.72 16.35
C VAL A 136 11.60 -0.71 16.40
N LYS A 137 11.98 -1.50 17.40
CA LYS A 137 11.53 -2.90 17.48
C LYS A 137 10.06 -3.03 17.83
N THR A 138 9.55 -2.15 18.69
CA THR A 138 8.18 -2.25 19.23
C THR A 138 7.56 -0.88 19.48
N LEU A 139 6.25 -0.75 19.23
CA LEU A 139 5.44 0.43 19.57
C LEU A 139 4.03 0.02 19.96
N THR A 140 3.36 0.80 20.81
CA THR A 140 1.92 0.63 20.99
C THR A 140 1.19 1.09 19.73
N LYS A 141 -0.04 0.56 19.51
CA LYS A 141 -0.89 0.95 18.37
C LYS A 141 -1.09 2.46 18.28
N ASP A 142 -1.37 3.12 19.41
CA ASP A 142 -1.62 4.56 19.44
C ASP A 142 -0.37 5.36 19.09
N GLN A 143 0.80 4.97 19.62
CA GLN A 143 2.07 5.61 19.29
C GLN A 143 2.42 5.44 17.81
N PHE A 144 2.22 4.24 17.27
CA PHE A 144 2.48 3.93 15.86
C PHE A 144 1.61 4.76 14.92
N ILE A 145 0.29 4.80 15.17
CA ILE A 145 -0.66 5.58 14.38
C ILE A 145 -0.37 7.08 14.50
N SER A 146 -0.11 7.57 15.71
CA SER A 146 0.20 8.99 15.95
C SER A 146 1.46 9.41 15.18
N LYS A 147 2.56 8.68 15.34
CA LYS A 147 3.82 8.95 14.62
C LYS A 147 3.64 8.85 13.10
N GLY A 148 2.93 7.82 12.62
CA GLY A 148 2.66 7.63 11.21
C GLY A 148 1.87 8.78 10.58
N ASN A 149 0.82 9.26 11.25
CA ASN A 149 0.01 10.39 10.78
C ASN A 149 0.75 11.73 10.84
N ASN A 150 1.65 11.92 11.81
CA ASN A 150 2.41 13.16 11.94
C ASN A 150 3.45 13.35 10.81
N LEU A 151 4.05 12.25 10.34
CA LEU A 151 5.17 12.29 9.38
C LEU A 151 4.79 11.85 7.96
N GLY A 152 3.73 11.07 7.81
CA GLY A 152 3.30 10.53 6.53
C GLY A 152 1.82 10.17 6.54
N GLY A 153 1.53 8.87 6.39
CA GLY A 153 0.18 8.33 6.52
C GLY A 153 0.18 7.06 7.35
N SER A 154 -0.90 6.81 8.07
CA SER A 154 -1.12 5.55 8.76
C SER A 154 -2.56 5.10 8.69
N ILE A 155 -2.77 3.80 8.85
CA ILE A 155 -4.09 3.19 8.87
C ILE A 155 -4.11 2.02 9.85
N SER A 156 -5.20 1.90 10.60
CA SER A 156 -5.50 0.73 11.41
C SER A 156 -6.35 -0.27 10.60
N PHE A 157 -6.09 -1.54 10.85
CA PHE A 157 -6.93 -2.65 10.38
C PHE A 157 -8.06 -2.92 11.37
#